data_AF-A0A9E8ZCW2-F1
#
_entry.id   AF-A0A9E8ZCW2-F1
#
_cell.length_a   1.000
_cell.length_b   1.000
_cell.length_c   1.000
_cell.angle_alpha   90.00
_cell.angle_beta   90.00
_cell.angle_gamma   90.00
#
_symmetry.space_group_name_H-M   'P 1'
#
loop_
_entity.id
_entity.type
_entity.pdbx_description
1 polymer ?
#
loop_
_entity_poly.entity_id
_entity_poly.type
_entity_poly.pdbx_seq_one_letter_code
_entity_poly.pdbx_strand_id
1 'polypeptide(L)'
;MTNHPNHSLVPPFQAQAELELLQFILEEPVVYPFNPIEPEAEAYFSALEQEMLAVGWSIDELEQQGHQLSQRFDELWSTLTTPTPVVSLDALSSFLHQRFAARAPKQLLTHIAQQAQQVAVKNLTLAEQLVQCVQGCLPTWGEDDLQVFARPLAFAMRAPEPSTMESTIDEIRTVAWENLSEVEQARLSLAIARYALAHVTSDATDLS
;
A
#
# COMPACT_ATOMS: atom_id res chain seq x y z
N MET A 1 -65.08 17.05 7.26
CA MET A 1 -63.67 17.28 7.65
C MET A 1 -63.23 16.08 8.47
N THR A 2 -62.56 15.11 7.85
CA THR A 2 -61.98 13.95 8.53
C THR A 2 -60.64 13.65 7.86
N ASN A 3 -59.59 14.32 8.35
CA ASN A 3 -58.20 14.01 8.02
C ASN A 3 -57.87 12.59 8.48
N HIS A 4 -57.53 11.70 7.56
CA HIS A 4 -56.82 10.47 7.89
C HIS A 4 -55.31 10.76 7.87
N PRO A 5 -54.56 10.38 8.92
CA PRO A 5 -53.12 10.63 8.97
C PRO A 5 -52.41 9.68 8.00
N ASN A 6 -51.51 10.24 7.19
CA ASN A 6 -50.54 9.50 6.39
C ASN A 6 -49.64 8.67 7.31
N HIS A 7 -49.98 7.41 7.53
CA HIS A 7 -48.97 6.42 7.88
C HIS A 7 -48.17 6.16 6.60
N SER A 8 -47.01 6.78 6.51
CA SER A 8 -46.01 6.44 5.50
C SER A 8 -45.70 4.95 5.65
N LEU A 9 -46.25 4.14 4.73
CA LEU A 9 -46.04 2.71 4.67
C LEU A 9 -44.56 2.50 4.30
N VAL A 10 -43.76 2.16 5.30
CA VAL A 10 -42.41 1.66 5.09
C VAL A 10 -42.51 0.50 4.09
N PRO A 11 -41.76 0.50 2.97
CA PRO A 11 -41.83 -0.56 1.98
C PRO A 11 -41.50 -1.90 2.66
N PRO A 12 -42.15 -3.02 2.25
CA PRO A 12 -42.07 -4.30 2.96
C PRO A 12 -40.63 -4.81 3.11
N PHE A 13 -39.76 -4.48 2.15
CA PHE A 13 -38.32 -4.77 2.22
C PHE A 13 -37.62 -4.05 3.37
N GLN A 14 -37.97 -2.79 3.63
CA GLN A 14 -37.37 -1.99 4.67
C GLN A 14 -37.87 -2.42 6.06
N ALA A 15 -39.16 -2.77 6.19
CA ALA A 15 -39.70 -3.32 7.43
C ALA A 15 -39.09 -4.70 7.76
N GLN A 16 -38.82 -5.52 6.74
CA GLN A 16 -38.15 -6.81 6.91
C GLN A 16 -36.67 -6.65 7.26
N ALA A 17 -35.96 -5.74 6.61
CA ALA A 17 -34.58 -5.41 6.96
C ALA A 17 -34.46 -4.85 8.38
N GLU A 18 -35.40 -4.01 8.82
CA GLU A 18 -35.45 -3.49 10.19
C GLU A 18 -35.71 -4.60 11.22
N LEU A 19 -36.58 -5.57 10.91
CA LEU A 19 -36.82 -6.73 11.77
C LEU A 19 -35.62 -7.68 11.85
N GLU A 20 -34.95 -7.94 10.72
CA GLU A 20 -33.72 -8.73 10.69
C GLU A 20 -32.60 -8.04 11.48
N LEU A 21 -32.50 -6.72 11.39
CA LEU A 21 -31.50 -5.94 12.13
C LEU A 21 -31.82 -5.90 13.63
N LEU A 22 -33.09 -5.78 14.01
CA LEU A 22 -33.52 -5.89 15.41
C LEU A 22 -33.28 -7.29 15.96
N GLN A 23 -33.51 -8.33 15.16
CA GLN A 23 -33.21 -9.70 15.53
C GLN A 23 -31.71 -9.88 15.77
N PHE A 24 -30.85 -9.36 14.90
CA PHE A 24 -29.40 -9.42 15.07
C PHE A 24 -28.91 -8.66 16.32
N ILE A 25 -29.54 -7.54 16.68
CA ILE A 25 -29.21 -6.75 17.88
C ILE A 25 -29.70 -7.43 19.17
N LEU A 26 -30.84 -8.13 19.10
CA LEU A 26 -31.46 -8.81 20.24
C LEU A 26 -30.96 -10.24 20.44
N GLU A 27 -30.32 -10.83 19.42
CA GLU A 27 -29.54 -12.04 19.58
C GLU A 27 -28.43 -11.78 20.60
N GLU A 28 -28.35 -12.67 21.59
CA GLU A 28 -27.40 -12.57 22.71
C GLU A 28 -25.99 -12.39 22.14
N PRO A 29 -25.24 -11.36 22.55
CA PRO A 29 -23.98 -11.03 21.91
C PRO A 29 -23.09 -12.27 21.96
N VAL A 30 -22.70 -12.76 20.79
CA VAL A 30 -21.65 -13.77 20.66
C VAL A 30 -20.48 -13.22 21.46
N VAL A 31 -20.12 -13.90 22.56
CA VAL A 31 -19.03 -13.53 23.47
C VAL A 31 -17.88 -13.03 22.62
N TYR A 32 -17.53 -11.74 22.74
CA TYR A 32 -16.47 -11.17 21.92
C TYR A 32 -15.15 -11.61 22.55
N PRO A 33 -14.46 -12.60 21.97
CA PRO A 33 -13.35 -13.26 22.66
C PRO A 33 -12.14 -12.33 22.80
N PHE A 34 -12.15 -11.17 22.14
CA PHE A 34 -11.11 -10.15 22.24
C PHE A 34 -11.47 -8.99 23.17
N ASN A 35 -12.54 -9.10 23.99
CA ASN A 35 -12.80 -8.15 25.06
C ASN A 35 -12.23 -8.67 26.40
N PRO A 36 -11.03 -8.23 26.83
CA PRO A 36 -10.38 -8.75 28.03
C PRO A 36 -11.05 -8.30 29.34
N ILE A 37 -12.06 -7.43 29.28
CA ILE A 37 -12.79 -6.91 30.45
C ILE A 37 -13.97 -7.82 30.82
N GLU A 38 -14.46 -8.61 29.86
CA GLU A 38 -15.61 -9.50 30.05
C GLU A 38 -15.17 -10.85 30.64
N PRO A 39 -15.78 -11.31 31.75
CA PRO A 39 -15.46 -12.63 32.32
C PRO A 39 -15.79 -13.79 31.38
N GLU A 40 -16.66 -13.58 30.39
CA GLU A 40 -17.03 -14.55 29.37
C GLU A 40 -15.87 -14.86 28.40
N ALA A 41 -14.94 -13.91 28.18
CA ALA A 41 -13.78 -14.11 27.31
C ALA A 41 -12.82 -15.16 27.89
N GLU A 42 -12.57 -15.13 29.20
CA GLU A 42 -11.75 -16.12 29.90
C GLU A 42 -12.38 -17.53 29.80
N ALA A 43 -13.71 -17.61 29.99
CA ALA A 43 -14.43 -18.88 29.87
C ALA A 43 -14.34 -19.46 28.45
N TYR A 44 -14.37 -18.59 27.42
CA TYR A 44 -14.20 -18.99 26.03
C TYR A 44 -12.81 -19.57 25.75
N PHE A 45 -11.74 -18.89 26.17
CA PHE A 45 -10.38 -19.41 25.98
C PHE A 45 -10.11 -20.68 26.79
N SER A 46 -10.64 -20.76 28.01
CA SER A 46 -10.53 -21.97 28.83
C SER A 46 -11.20 -23.18 28.18
N ALA A 47 -12.35 -22.99 27.51
CA ALA A 47 -13.01 -24.05 26.75
C ALA A 47 -12.16 -24.53 25.57
N LEU A 48 -11.53 -23.61 24.82
CA LEU A 48 -10.63 -23.96 23.72
C LEU A 48 -9.39 -24.73 24.19
N GLU A 49 -8.79 -24.32 25.32
CA GLU A 49 -7.67 -25.03 25.92
C GLU A 49 -8.07 -26.46 26.31
N GLN A 50 -9.23 -26.64 26.95
CA GLN A 50 -9.77 -27.96 27.29
C GLN A 50 -10.00 -28.85 26.05
N GLU A 51 -10.48 -28.28 24.94
CA GLU A 51 -10.63 -29.00 23.68
C GLU A 51 -9.27 -29.47 23.12
N MET A 52 -8.24 -28.63 23.18
CA MET A 52 -6.89 -29.01 22.73
C MET A 52 -6.27 -30.09 23.61
N LEU A 53 -6.47 -30.03 24.93
CA LEU A 53 -6.07 -31.10 25.84
C LEU A 53 -6.83 -32.40 25.55
N ALA A 54 -8.12 -32.32 25.20
CA ALA A 54 -8.92 -33.48 24.83
C ALA A 54 -8.46 -34.13 23.51
N VAL A 55 -7.87 -33.35 22.59
CA VAL A 55 -7.23 -33.84 21.35
C VAL A 55 -5.87 -34.51 21.62
N GLY A 56 -5.37 -34.43 22.86
CA GLY A 56 -4.17 -35.13 23.31
C GLY A 56 -2.89 -34.28 23.28
N TRP A 57 -3.03 -32.96 23.14
CA TRP A 57 -1.90 -32.03 23.31
C TRP A 57 -1.64 -31.84 24.80
N SER A 58 -0.37 -31.80 25.19
CA SER A 58 0.02 -31.38 26.54
C SER A 58 0.15 -29.85 26.63
N ILE A 59 0.00 -29.31 27.84
CA ILE A 59 0.20 -27.88 28.12
C ILE A 59 1.63 -27.46 27.75
N ASP A 60 2.62 -28.29 28.09
CA ASP A 60 4.04 -28.02 27.78
C ASP A 60 4.30 -27.93 26.27
N GLU A 61 3.64 -28.77 25.45
CA GLU A 61 3.75 -28.71 23.99
C GLU A 61 3.08 -27.45 23.42
N LEU A 62 1.92 -27.06 23.95
CA LEU A 62 1.22 -25.83 23.57
C LEU A 62 2.07 -24.58 23.87
N GLU A 63 2.66 -24.49 25.06
CA GLU A 63 3.56 -23.40 25.43
C GLU A 63 4.80 -23.36 24.54
N GLN A 64 5.41 -24.52 24.26
CA GLN A 64 6.57 -24.60 23.38
C GLN A 64 6.25 -24.13 21.95
N GLN A 65 5.11 -24.54 21.39
CA GLN A 65 4.68 -24.12 20.06
C GLN A 65 4.31 -22.63 20.03
N GLY A 66 3.66 -22.12 21.08
CA GLY A 66 3.36 -20.70 21.24
C GLY A 66 4.63 -19.85 21.24
N HIS A 67 5.65 -20.26 21.98
CA HIS A 67 6.96 -19.58 22.00
C HIS A 67 7.69 -19.64 20.66
N GLN A 68 7.65 -20.77 19.96
CA GLN A 68 8.26 -20.87 18.63
C GLN A 68 7.57 -19.95 17.62
N LEU A 69 6.24 -19.88 17.67
CA LEU A 69 5.44 -19.00 16.83
C LEU A 69 5.71 -17.52 17.16
N SER A 70 5.76 -17.14 18.43
CA SER A 70 6.07 -15.75 18.81
C SER A 70 7.46 -15.33 18.35
N GLN A 71 8.47 -16.19 18.52
CA GLN A 71 9.83 -15.94 18.04
C GLN A 71 9.88 -15.78 16.51
N ARG A 72 9.16 -16.63 15.77
CA ARG A 72 9.04 -16.49 14.31
C ARG A 72 8.41 -15.15 13.91
N PHE A 73 7.38 -14.70 14.62
CA PHE A 73 6.78 -13.40 14.38
C PHE A 73 7.75 -12.25 14.68
N ASP A 74 8.47 -12.31 15.79
CA ASP A 74 9.46 -11.30 16.17
C ASP A 74 10.60 -11.23 15.14
N GLU A 75 11.09 -12.38 14.67
CA GLU A 75 12.08 -12.46 13.59
C GLU A 75 11.56 -11.78 12.33
N LEU A 76 10.37 -12.16 11.86
CA LEU A 76 9.76 -11.55 10.67
C LEU A 76 9.54 -10.04 10.86
N TRP A 77 9.08 -9.61 12.03
CA TRP A 77 8.87 -8.19 12.30
C TRP A 77 10.18 -7.40 12.35
N SER A 78 11.24 -8.03 12.87
CA SER A 78 12.59 -7.43 12.89
C SER A 78 13.14 -7.22 11.48
N THR A 79 12.86 -8.13 10.53
CA THR A 79 13.25 -7.95 9.12
C THR A 79 12.56 -6.76 8.46
N LEU A 80 11.33 -6.45 8.88
CA LEU A 80 10.59 -5.28 8.40
C LEU A 80 11.06 -3.96 9.03
N THR A 81 11.73 -4.02 10.19
CA THR A 81 12.22 -2.81 10.90
C THR A 81 13.67 -2.47 10.61
N THR A 82 14.44 -3.41 10.04
CA THR A 82 15.79 -3.09 9.57
C THR A 82 15.71 -2.23 8.30
N PRO A 83 16.25 -0.99 8.30
CA PRO A 83 16.30 -0.18 7.10
C PRO A 83 17.10 -0.95 6.04
N THR A 84 16.41 -1.24 4.94
CA THR A 84 16.91 -2.02 3.83
C THR A 84 18.20 -1.44 3.26
N PRO A 85 19.11 -2.27 2.73
CA PRO A 85 20.38 -1.80 2.20
C PRO A 85 20.10 -0.84 1.03
N VAL A 86 20.50 0.41 1.24
CA VAL A 86 20.50 1.47 0.21
C VAL A 86 21.21 0.96 -1.03
N VAL A 87 20.45 0.73 -2.11
CA VAL A 87 21.00 0.54 -3.46
C VAL A 87 22.02 1.65 -3.69
N SER A 88 23.26 1.29 -4.03
CA SER A 88 24.32 2.27 -4.25
C SER A 88 23.90 3.25 -5.35
N LEU A 89 24.01 4.55 -5.10
CA LEU A 89 23.60 5.60 -6.03
C LEU A 89 24.20 5.43 -7.43
N ASP A 90 25.42 4.91 -7.50
CA ASP A 90 26.12 4.60 -8.76
C ASP A 90 25.45 3.48 -9.55
N ALA A 91 24.96 2.43 -8.88
CA ALA A 91 24.24 1.34 -9.52
C ALA A 91 22.91 1.82 -10.11
N LEU A 92 22.13 2.56 -9.32
CA LEU A 92 20.83 3.09 -9.76
C LEU A 92 20.98 4.12 -10.88
N SER A 93 21.95 5.03 -10.77
CA SER A 93 22.21 5.99 -11.84
C SER A 93 22.67 5.29 -13.12
N SER A 94 23.55 4.28 -13.05
CA SER A 94 23.99 3.52 -14.22
C SER A 94 22.83 2.80 -14.93
N PHE A 95 21.91 2.20 -14.16
CA PHE A 95 20.72 1.53 -14.68
C PHE A 95 19.79 2.52 -15.40
N LEU A 96 19.47 3.65 -14.76
CA LEU A 96 18.62 4.67 -15.38
C LEU A 96 19.25 5.26 -16.64
N HIS A 97 20.57 5.48 -16.64
CA HIS A 97 21.28 5.93 -17.84
C HIS A 97 21.22 4.89 -18.96
N GLN A 98 21.44 3.61 -18.67
CA GLN A 98 21.37 2.57 -19.69
C GLN A 98 19.99 2.48 -20.36
N ARG A 99 18.91 2.64 -19.57
CA ARG A 99 17.53 2.49 -20.07
C ARG A 99 16.95 3.76 -20.68
N PHE A 100 17.31 4.94 -20.18
CA PHE A 100 16.70 6.22 -20.56
C PHE A 100 17.64 7.22 -21.25
N ALA A 101 18.92 6.90 -21.49
CA ALA A 101 19.87 7.81 -22.15
C ALA A 101 19.40 8.32 -23.53
N ALA A 102 18.57 7.56 -24.23
CA ALA A 102 18.04 7.97 -25.54
C ALA A 102 16.85 8.95 -25.44
N ARG A 103 16.18 9.04 -24.27
CA ARG A 103 14.92 9.78 -24.11
C ARG A 103 14.98 10.94 -23.12
N ALA A 104 15.97 10.99 -22.22
CA ALA A 104 16.07 12.01 -21.18
C ALA A 104 17.51 12.52 -20.99
N PRO A 105 17.69 13.79 -20.56
CA PRO A 105 19.01 14.36 -20.30
C PRO A 105 19.65 13.74 -19.05
N LYS A 106 20.98 13.57 -19.08
CA LYS A 106 21.75 12.95 -17.99
C LYS A 106 21.58 13.65 -16.63
N GLN A 107 21.42 14.97 -16.64
CA GLN A 107 21.20 15.76 -15.43
C GLN A 107 19.89 15.38 -14.72
N LEU A 108 18.82 15.16 -15.48
CA LEU A 108 17.53 14.74 -14.94
C LEU A 108 17.60 13.34 -14.34
N LEU A 109 18.23 12.40 -15.05
CA LEU A 109 18.40 11.02 -14.57
C LEU A 109 19.21 10.96 -13.27
N THR A 110 20.26 11.77 -13.16
CA THR A 110 21.09 11.85 -11.95
C THR A 110 20.34 12.48 -10.79
N HIS A 111 19.57 13.54 -11.03
CA HIS A 111 18.76 14.19 -10.00
C HIS A 111 17.65 13.25 -9.47
N ILE A 112 16.93 12.57 -10.36
CA ILE A 112 15.91 11.59 -9.98
C ILE A 112 16.54 10.45 -9.17
N ALA A 113 17.71 9.95 -9.56
CA ALA A 113 18.41 8.90 -8.81
C ALA A 113 18.71 9.31 -7.36
N GLN A 114 19.24 10.53 -7.18
CA GLN A 114 19.57 11.07 -5.86
C GLN A 114 18.32 11.30 -5.00
N GLN A 115 17.29 11.91 -5.59
CA GLN A 115 16.05 12.19 -4.86
C GLN A 115 15.30 10.90 -4.51
N ALA A 116 15.24 9.92 -5.42
CA ALA A 116 14.58 8.64 -5.16
C ALA A 116 15.19 7.93 -3.95
N GLN A 117 16.51 7.93 -3.81
CA GLN A 117 17.18 7.34 -2.64
C GLN A 117 16.87 8.10 -1.35
N GLN A 118 16.81 9.44 -1.38
CA GLN A 118 16.49 10.26 -0.21
C GLN A 118 15.03 10.14 0.21
N VAL A 119 14.13 10.03 -0.76
CA VAL A 119 12.69 10.03 -0.57
C VAL A 119 12.18 8.64 -0.21
N ALA A 120 12.84 7.56 -0.66
CA ALA A 120 12.52 6.19 -0.26
C ALA A 120 12.64 5.94 1.26
N VAL A 121 13.48 6.71 1.96
CA VAL A 121 13.65 6.61 3.43
C VAL A 121 12.58 7.43 4.18
N LYS A 122 11.80 8.28 3.48
CA LYS A 122 10.75 9.09 4.09
C LYS A 122 9.43 8.32 4.13
N ASN A 123 8.70 8.42 5.23
CA ASN A 123 7.34 7.88 5.38
C ASN A 123 6.29 8.74 4.63
N LEU A 124 6.48 8.93 3.33
CA LEU A 124 5.54 9.65 2.45
C LEU A 124 4.76 8.66 1.59
N THR A 125 3.58 9.06 1.13
CA THR A 125 2.81 8.27 0.16
C THR A 125 3.56 8.19 -1.18
N LEU A 126 3.36 7.10 -1.94
CA LEU A 126 4.03 6.91 -3.24
C LEU A 126 3.83 8.13 -4.17
N ALA A 127 2.64 8.72 -4.18
CA ALA A 127 2.35 9.93 -4.95
C ALA A 127 3.23 11.12 -4.52
N GLU A 128 3.33 11.39 -3.22
CA GLU A 128 4.19 12.46 -2.68
C GLU A 128 5.66 12.18 -2.97
N GLN A 129 6.09 10.92 -2.88
CA GLN A 129 7.46 10.52 -3.18
C GLN A 129 7.84 10.84 -4.63
N LEU A 130 6.94 10.54 -5.59
CA LEU A 130 7.16 10.85 -7.00
C LEU A 130 7.25 12.34 -7.26
N VAL A 131 6.37 13.13 -6.66
CA VAL A 131 6.35 14.58 -6.85
C VAL A 131 7.64 15.20 -6.31
N GLN A 132 8.12 14.81 -5.13
CA GLN A 132 9.40 15.30 -4.60
C GLN A 132 10.60 14.94 -5.49
N CYS A 133 10.60 13.76 -6.13
CA CYS A 133 11.68 13.36 -7.03
C CYS A 133 11.79 14.25 -8.27
N VAL A 134 10.65 14.76 -8.76
CA VAL A 134 10.56 15.46 -10.05
C VAL A 134 10.50 16.97 -9.89
N GLN A 135 10.04 17.50 -8.75
CA GLN A 135 9.87 18.94 -8.49
C GLN A 135 11.15 19.75 -8.76
N GLY A 136 12.34 19.21 -8.46
CA GLY A 136 13.61 19.87 -8.73
C GLY A 136 14.03 19.93 -10.22
N CYS A 137 13.43 19.08 -11.06
CA CYS A 137 13.73 19.03 -12.51
C CYS A 137 12.72 19.82 -13.36
N LEU A 138 11.54 20.13 -12.82
CA LEU A 138 10.44 20.79 -13.54
C LEU A 138 9.96 22.04 -12.79
N PRO A 139 10.72 23.14 -12.85
CA PRO A 139 10.41 24.37 -12.10
C PRO A 139 9.12 25.07 -12.58
N THR A 140 8.62 24.73 -13.76
CA THR A 140 7.40 25.31 -14.35
C THR A 140 6.12 24.72 -13.75
N TRP A 141 6.18 23.51 -13.17
CA TRP A 141 5.01 22.78 -12.70
C TRP A 141 4.82 22.94 -11.19
N GLY A 142 3.60 23.27 -10.77
CA GLY A 142 3.22 23.30 -9.36
C GLY A 142 3.12 21.89 -8.76
N GLU A 143 3.26 21.79 -7.44
CA GLU A 143 3.13 20.52 -6.71
C GLU A 143 1.74 19.88 -6.93
N ASP A 144 0.69 20.69 -6.91
CA ASP A 144 -0.69 20.26 -7.11
C ASP A 144 -0.91 19.65 -8.51
N ASP A 145 -0.32 20.25 -9.55
CA ASP A 145 -0.42 19.74 -10.92
C ASP A 145 0.35 18.42 -11.08
N LEU A 146 1.53 18.31 -10.47
CA LEU A 146 2.32 17.08 -10.47
C LEU A 146 1.61 15.95 -9.72
N GLN A 147 0.87 16.26 -8.65
CA GLN A 147 0.06 15.25 -7.94
C GLN A 147 -1.04 14.67 -8.83
N VAL A 148 -1.66 15.46 -9.71
CA VAL A 148 -2.66 14.95 -10.67
C VAL A 148 -2.05 13.90 -11.59
N PHE A 149 -0.82 14.11 -12.05
CA PHE A 149 -0.10 13.14 -12.88
C PHE A 149 0.45 11.94 -12.09
N ALA A 150 0.77 12.13 -10.80
CA ALA A 150 1.28 11.06 -9.94
C ALA A 150 0.18 10.08 -9.50
N ARG A 151 -1.08 10.51 -9.38
CA ARG A 151 -2.19 9.66 -8.90
C ARG A 151 -2.45 8.39 -9.73
N PRO A 152 -2.54 8.44 -11.08
CA PRO A 152 -2.71 7.24 -11.89
C PRO A 152 -1.55 6.25 -11.74
N LEU A 153 -0.35 6.75 -11.50
CA LEU A 153 0.83 5.93 -11.24
C LEU A 153 0.71 5.32 -9.83
N ALA A 154 0.53 6.12 -8.79
CA ALA A 154 0.52 5.66 -7.40
C ALA A 154 -0.61 4.70 -7.01
N PHE A 155 -1.79 4.79 -7.65
CA PHE A 155 -3.00 4.05 -7.23
C PHE A 155 -3.50 3.06 -8.30
N ALA A 156 -2.62 2.48 -9.11
CA ALA A 156 -2.98 1.48 -10.11
C ALA A 156 -3.38 0.11 -9.49
N MET A 157 -4.38 0.05 -8.62
CA MET A 157 -4.86 -1.17 -7.95
C MET A 157 -5.50 -2.21 -8.90
N ARG A 158 -5.55 -1.95 -10.22
CA ARG A 158 -6.30 -2.75 -11.20
C ARG A 158 -5.44 -3.47 -12.25
N ALA A 159 -4.13 -3.22 -12.29
CA ALA A 159 -3.22 -3.86 -13.23
C ALA A 159 -1.92 -4.24 -12.52
N PRO A 160 -1.21 -5.30 -12.96
CA PRO A 160 0.12 -5.58 -12.43
C PRO A 160 1.01 -4.36 -12.67
N GLU A 161 1.54 -3.81 -11.58
CA GLU A 161 2.40 -2.61 -11.49
C GLU A 161 3.37 -2.34 -12.66
N PRO A 162 4.08 -3.33 -13.25
CA PRO A 162 4.95 -3.09 -14.42
C PRO A 162 4.22 -2.68 -15.70
N SER A 163 3.00 -3.19 -15.92
CA SER A 163 2.26 -2.97 -17.18
C SER A 163 1.81 -1.52 -17.36
N THR A 164 1.38 -0.84 -16.29
CA THR A 164 0.98 0.58 -16.34
C THR A 164 2.20 1.49 -16.57
N MET A 165 3.36 1.12 -16.03
CA MET A 165 4.61 1.88 -16.20
C MET A 165 5.15 1.80 -17.62
N GLU A 166 5.21 0.59 -18.18
CA GLU A 166 5.66 0.38 -19.56
C GLU A 166 4.69 1.00 -20.56
N SER A 167 3.38 0.88 -20.33
CA SER A 167 2.36 1.52 -21.18
C SER A 167 2.50 3.04 -21.19
N THR A 168 2.76 3.67 -20.05
CA THR A 168 2.97 5.13 -19.98
C THR A 168 4.22 5.58 -20.74
N ILE A 169 5.29 4.78 -20.71
CA ILE A 169 6.53 5.08 -21.45
C ILE A 169 6.35 4.83 -22.95
N ASP A 170 5.55 3.84 -23.34
CA ASP A 170 5.30 3.49 -24.74
C ASP A 170 4.29 4.44 -25.41
N GLU A 171 3.33 4.97 -24.63
CA GLU A 171 2.43 6.04 -25.08
C GLU A 171 3.15 7.36 -25.38
N ILE A 172 4.29 7.62 -24.71
CA ILE A 172 5.09 8.83 -24.95
C ILE A 172 5.93 8.64 -26.20
N ARG A 173 5.80 9.58 -27.13
CA ARG A 173 6.51 9.54 -28.42
C ARG A 173 8.01 9.37 -28.21
N THR A 174 8.64 8.52 -29.01
CA THR A 174 10.08 8.23 -28.95
C THR A 174 10.93 9.32 -29.59
N VAL A 175 10.67 10.59 -29.27
CA VAL A 175 11.38 11.76 -29.80
C VAL A 175 12.35 12.28 -28.74
N ALA A 176 13.40 12.98 -29.18
CA ALA A 176 14.35 13.64 -28.28
C ALA A 176 13.61 14.56 -27.30
N TRP A 177 14.09 14.60 -26.06
CA TRP A 177 13.52 15.35 -24.92
C TRP A 177 13.04 16.77 -25.28
N GLU A 178 13.82 17.51 -26.07
CA GLU A 178 13.52 18.90 -26.45
C GLU A 178 12.31 19.06 -27.37
N ASN A 179 11.88 17.99 -28.05
CA ASN A 179 10.71 17.99 -28.93
C ASN A 179 9.44 17.48 -28.24
N LEU A 180 9.54 17.06 -26.97
CA LEU A 180 8.39 16.64 -26.18
C LEU A 180 7.68 17.87 -25.60
N SER A 181 6.36 17.81 -25.53
CA SER A 181 5.57 18.81 -24.82
C SER A 181 5.88 18.81 -23.32
N GLU A 182 5.65 19.93 -22.63
CA GLU A 182 5.90 20.04 -21.18
C GLU A 182 5.12 19.00 -20.37
N VAL A 183 3.92 18.61 -20.84
CA VAL A 183 3.09 17.55 -20.25
C VAL A 183 3.72 16.17 -20.45
N GLU A 184 4.26 15.89 -21.63
CA GLU A 184 4.96 14.63 -21.91
C GLU A 184 6.27 14.53 -21.12
N GLN A 185 7.01 15.64 -20.95
CA GLN A 185 8.20 15.70 -20.11
C GLN A 185 7.86 15.43 -18.63
N ALA A 186 6.75 15.99 -18.13
CA ALA A 186 6.26 15.72 -16.78
C ALA A 186 5.86 14.25 -16.56
N ARG A 187 5.12 13.65 -17.51
CA ARG A 187 4.76 12.24 -17.43
C ARG A 187 5.98 11.32 -17.53
N LEU A 188 6.92 11.62 -18.43
CA LEU A 188 8.13 10.82 -18.61
C LEU A 188 9.00 10.86 -17.35
N SER A 189 9.22 12.03 -16.76
CA SER A 189 10.00 12.18 -15.53
C SER A 189 9.35 11.49 -14.33
N LEU A 190 8.02 11.58 -14.17
CA LEU A 190 7.30 10.83 -13.13
C LEU A 190 7.36 9.32 -13.34
N ALA A 191 7.28 8.84 -14.59
CA ALA A 191 7.45 7.43 -14.91
C ALA A 191 8.89 6.94 -14.58
N ILE A 192 9.91 7.73 -14.91
CA ILE A 192 11.31 7.44 -14.56
C ILE A 192 11.51 7.42 -13.04
N ALA A 193 10.92 8.39 -12.31
CA ALA A 193 10.98 8.43 -10.85
C ALA A 193 10.32 7.21 -10.21
N ARG A 194 9.20 6.73 -10.77
CA ARG A 194 8.56 5.49 -10.31
C ARG A 194 9.44 4.28 -10.54
N TYR A 195 10.08 4.17 -11.71
CA TYR A 195 11.06 3.12 -11.96
C TYR A 195 12.23 3.15 -10.98
N ALA A 196 12.76 4.35 -10.70
CA ALA A 196 13.84 4.52 -9.72
C ALA A 196 13.41 4.05 -8.32
N LEU A 197 12.25 4.49 -7.84
CA LEU A 197 11.72 4.09 -6.53
C LEU A 197 11.45 2.59 -6.45
N ALA A 198 10.85 2.00 -7.49
CA ALA A 198 10.61 0.57 -7.57
C ALA A 198 11.91 -0.23 -7.55
N HIS A 199 12.98 0.23 -8.21
CA HIS A 199 14.30 -0.42 -8.11
C HIS A 199 14.91 -0.30 -6.72
N VAL A 200 14.79 0.85 -6.04
CA VAL A 200 15.26 1.02 -4.65
C VAL A 200 14.52 0.07 -3.70
N THR A 201 13.22 -0.18 -3.93
CA THR A 201 12.41 -1.08 -3.09
C THR A 201 12.51 -2.55 -3.49
N SER A 202 12.73 -2.88 -4.76
CA SER A 202 12.82 -4.27 -5.26
C SER A 202 14.18 -4.90 -4.98
N ASP A 203 15.29 -4.19 -5.15
CA ASP A 203 16.63 -4.72 -4.76
C ASP A 203 16.72 -4.95 -3.24
N ALA A 204 15.93 -4.21 -2.47
CA ALA A 204 15.75 -4.48 -1.05
C ALA A 204 15.01 -5.80 -0.78
N THR A 205 14.26 -6.33 -1.76
CA THR A 205 13.51 -7.59 -1.64
C THR A 205 14.30 -8.79 -2.20
N ASP A 206 15.15 -8.61 -3.21
CA ASP A 206 15.89 -9.69 -3.90
C ASP A 206 17.18 -10.15 -3.20
N LEU A 207 17.59 -9.49 -2.11
CA LEU A 207 18.74 -9.88 -1.26
C LEU A 207 18.33 -10.61 0.03
N SER A 208 17.06 -11.03 0.16
CA SER A 208 16.53 -11.81 1.29
C SER A 208 16.37 -13.30 0.96
#